data_AF-A0AAQ4DVK1-F1
#
_entry.id   AF-A0AAQ4DVK1-F1
#
_cell.length_a   1.000
_cell.length_b   1.000
_cell.length_c   1.000
_cell.angle_alpha   90.00
_cell.angle_beta   90.00
_cell.angle_gamma   90.00
#
_symmetry.space_group_name_H-M   'P 1'
#
loop_
_entity.id
_entity.type
_entity.pdbx_description
1 polymer ?
#
loop_
_entity_poly.entity_id
_entity_poly.type
_entity_poly.pdbx_seq_one_letter_code
_entity_poly.pdbx_strand_id
1 'polypeptide(L)'
;MRQITTKFIKIRKVLLITVAYTASLGSVGALSGTITNYVTKMILLTRFPKLDVVTFLSWSTAFLPVAMIEVVFAFVVLYFMHMRRLAMEINRDTVHDAFAIKYKSLGNVTVAEKVVVVVLTVAFVLWSTREPIFFSGWATWPNLNAVDDASVAFMAVAVLFAVPMSCDNLDKRILSWSVVTHKMAWGMLLTFGGGQALGVASDITHLSTDLVMLIDSLSIRTPLQLQVLISLSAAVLTEFTPNDAAATILMPVVITLLIPGIMVKFACQIVNLAVLNTLGEYVFSLTAFPQWGYTCFGDRPSGLFPKH
;
A
#
# COMPACT_ATOMS: atom_id res chain seq x y z
N MET A 1 -36.73 5.49 -12.78
CA MET A 1 -35.63 4.50 -12.90
C MET A 1 -34.27 5.14 -13.21
N ARG A 2 -34.06 5.83 -14.35
CA ARG A 2 -32.74 6.41 -14.71
C ARG A 2 -32.06 7.28 -13.64
N GLN A 3 -32.79 8.19 -12.98
CA GLN A 3 -32.21 9.07 -11.93
C GLN A 3 -31.76 8.30 -10.68
N ILE A 4 -32.44 7.21 -10.30
CA ILE A 4 -32.09 6.37 -9.16
C ILE A 4 -30.78 5.62 -9.48
N THR A 5 -30.66 5.07 -10.69
CA THR A 5 -29.44 4.41 -11.16
C THR A 5 -28.22 5.35 -11.17
N THR A 6 -28.40 6.60 -11.63
CA THR A 6 -27.30 7.59 -11.65
C THR A 6 -26.83 7.97 -10.24
N LYS A 7 -27.74 8.13 -9.27
CA LYS A 7 -27.37 8.40 -7.87
C LYS A 7 -26.59 7.23 -7.25
N PHE A 8 -27.03 5.99 -7.45
CA PHE A 8 -26.34 4.80 -6.97
C PHE A 8 -24.93 4.64 -7.58
N ILE A 9 -24.76 4.93 -8.87
CA ILE A 9 -23.44 4.90 -9.52
C ILE A 9 -22.50 5.93 -8.89
N LYS A 10 -22.98 7.15 -8.60
CA LYS A 10 -22.15 8.16 -7.94
C LYS A 10 -21.72 7.74 -6.53
N ILE A 11 -22.60 7.11 -5.75
CA ILE A 11 -22.26 6.58 -4.42
C ILE A 11 -21.18 5.49 -4.51
N ARG A 12 -21.35 4.53 -5.42
CA ARG A 12 -20.38 3.45 -5.65
C ARG A 12 -19.01 4.02 -6.03
N LYS A 13 -18.97 5.01 -6.93
CA LYS A 13 -17.74 5.71 -7.32
C LYS A 13 -17.01 6.31 -6.12
N VAL A 14 -17.73 7.10 -5.33
CA VAL A 14 -17.15 7.77 -4.15
C VAL A 14 -16.62 6.74 -3.16
N LEU A 15 -17.40 5.70 -2.83
CA LEU A 15 -16.96 4.64 -1.92
C LEU A 15 -15.72 3.91 -2.44
N LEU A 16 -15.67 3.57 -3.72
CA LEU A 16 -14.51 2.90 -4.33
C LEU A 16 -13.26 3.79 -4.28
N ILE A 17 -13.39 5.08 -4.60
CA ILE A 17 -12.28 6.05 -4.54
C ILE A 17 -11.80 6.20 -3.09
N THR A 18 -12.70 6.36 -2.13
CA THR A 18 -12.34 6.46 -0.71
C THR A 18 -11.62 5.21 -0.22
N VAL A 19 -12.12 4.01 -0.55
CA VAL A 19 -11.47 2.75 -0.17
C VAL A 19 -10.09 2.61 -0.83
N ALA A 20 -9.95 2.95 -2.12
CA ALA A 20 -8.68 2.89 -2.82
C ALA A 20 -7.62 3.82 -2.18
N TYR A 21 -7.99 5.08 -1.90
CA TYR A 21 -7.07 6.04 -1.26
C TYR A 21 -6.70 5.63 0.17
N THR A 22 -7.68 5.21 0.98
CA THR A 22 -7.42 4.80 2.35
C THR A 22 -6.60 3.51 2.42
N ALA A 23 -6.77 2.57 1.48
CA ALA A 23 -5.93 1.40 1.36
C ALA A 23 -4.48 1.77 1.03
N SER A 24 -4.26 2.66 0.06
CA SER A 24 -2.92 3.12 -0.32
C SER A 24 -2.22 3.86 0.82
N LEU A 25 -2.87 4.84 1.45
CA LEU A 25 -2.29 5.61 2.56
C LEU A 25 -2.08 4.76 3.81
N GLY A 26 -3.06 3.92 4.16
CA GLY A 26 -2.98 3.03 5.31
C GLY A 26 -1.86 1.99 5.19
N SER A 27 -1.54 1.55 3.97
CA SER A 27 -0.49 0.54 3.73
C SER A 27 0.92 1.00 4.15
N VAL A 28 1.17 2.32 4.21
CA VAL A 28 2.46 2.88 4.63
C VAL A 28 2.76 2.61 6.12
N GLY A 29 1.70 2.51 6.95
CA GLY A 29 1.81 2.35 8.40
C GLY A 29 2.31 0.98 8.88
N ALA A 30 2.26 -0.05 8.04
CA ALA A 30 2.75 -1.39 8.38
C ALA A 30 3.93 -1.76 7.48
N LEU A 31 4.99 -2.33 8.05
CA LEU A 31 6.13 -2.81 7.24
C LEU A 31 5.68 -3.85 6.20
N SER A 32 4.71 -4.69 6.58
CA SER A 32 4.08 -5.68 5.70
C SER A 32 2.96 -5.13 4.80
N GLY A 33 2.68 -3.82 4.85
CA GLY A 33 1.52 -3.22 4.18
C GLY A 33 1.71 -3.06 2.67
N THR A 34 2.91 -2.71 2.22
CA THR A 34 3.25 -2.60 0.80
C THR A 34 4.67 -3.07 0.53
N ILE A 35 4.91 -3.57 -0.68
CA ILE A 35 6.24 -4.02 -1.14
C ILE A 35 7.24 -2.86 -1.10
N THR A 36 6.80 -1.63 -1.37
CA THR A 36 7.64 -0.42 -1.26
C THR A 36 8.28 -0.26 0.12
N ASN A 37 7.59 -0.64 1.21
CA ASN A 37 8.12 -0.57 2.57
C ASN A 37 9.23 -1.61 2.78
N TYR A 38 9.05 -2.82 2.25
CA TYR A 38 10.08 -3.85 2.26
C TYR A 38 11.30 -3.48 1.41
N VAL A 39 11.08 -2.96 0.20
CA VAL A 39 12.15 -2.44 -0.67
C VAL A 39 12.97 -1.39 0.07
N THR A 40 12.29 -0.45 0.74
CA THR A 40 12.91 0.57 1.56
C THR A 40 13.76 -0.01 2.67
N LYS A 41 13.21 -0.93 3.48
CA LYS A 41 13.94 -1.62 4.55
C LYS A 41 15.20 -2.30 4.01
N MET A 42 15.07 -3.02 2.89
CA MET A 42 16.17 -3.76 2.30
C MET A 42 17.30 -2.84 1.80
N ILE A 43 16.98 -1.78 1.08
CA ILE A 43 17.99 -0.81 0.63
C ILE A 43 18.66 -0.11 1.82
N LEU A 44 17.89 0.22 2.87
CA LEU A 44 18.44 0.81 4.10
C LEU A 44 19.42 -0.14 4.81
N LEU A 45 19.08 -1.42 4.94
CA LEU A 45 19.94 -2.42 5.56
C LEU A 45 21.19 -2.70 4.72
N THR A 46 21.08 -2.70 3.39
CA THR A 46 22.25 -2.82 2.50
C THR A 46 23.20 -1.63 2.64
N ARG A 47 22.66 -0.41 2.74
CA ARG A 47 23.49 0.81 2.83
C ARG A 47 24.01 1.08 4.24
N PHE A 48 23.22 0.74 5.25
CA PHE A 48 23.53 0.94 6.67
C PHE A 48 23.40 -0.39 7.43
N PRO A 49 24.37 -1.31 7.30
CA PRO A 49 24.29 -2.65 7.87
C PRO A 49 24.31 -2.69 9.41
N LYS A 50 24.59 -1.56 10.08
CA LYS A 50 24.50 -1.44 11.55
C LYS A 50 23.13 -0.93 12.03
N LEU A 51 22.18 -0.73 11.12
CA LEU A 51 20.84 -0.23 11.41
C LEU A 51 19.89 -1.41 11.71
N ASP A 52 20.21 -2.20 12.74
CA ASP A 52 19.37 -3.32 13.23
C ASP A 52 18.02 -2.86 13.82
N VAL A 53 17.74 -1.55 13.76
CA VAL A 53 16.56 -0.92 14.35
C VAL A 53 15.33 -1.01 13.44
N VAL A 54 15.44 -1.44 12.17
CA VAL A 54 14.29 -1.48 11.23
C VAL A 54 13.49 -2.80 11.37
N THR A 55 12.78 -2.93 12.48
CA THR A 55 11.88 -4.05 12.80
C THR A 55 10.44 -3.70 12.41
N PHE A 56 9.55 -4.71 12.37
CA PHE A 56 8.12 -4.46 12.13
C PHE A 56 7.55 -3.44 13.12
N LEU A 57 7.85 -3.61 14.42
CA LEU A 57 7.32 -2.74 15.47
C LEU A 57 7.88 -1.32 15.39
N SER A 58 9.18 -1.14 15.14
CA SER A 58 9.78 0.19 15.02
C SER A 58 9.25 0.95 13.81
N TRP A 59 9.09 0.26 12.67
CA TRP A 59 8.46 0.83 11.48
C TRP A 59 7.04 1.26 11.78
N SER A 60 6.22 0.36 12.32
CA SER A 60 4.82 0.67 12.59
C SER A 60 4.65 1.76 13.64
N THR A 61 5.49 1.80 14.67
CA THR A 61 5.44 2.88 15.67
C THR A 61 5.76 4.25 15.05
N ALA A 62 6.68 4.29 14.08
CA ALA A 62 7.06 5.53 13.40
C ALA A 62 6.04 5.97 12.33
N PHE A 63 5.51 5.05 11.53
CA PHE A 63 4.73 5.38 10.33
C PHE A 63 3.23 5.21 10.50
N LEU A 64 2.74 4.37 11.42
CA LEU A 64 1.31 4.18 11.65
C LEU A 64 0.60 5.48 12.09
N PRO A 65 1.14 6.28 13.04
CA PRO A 65 0.50 7.55 13.42
C PRO A 65 0.42 8.52 12.25
N VAL A 66 1.47 8.56 11.41
CA VAL A 66 1.53 9.40 10.21
C VAL A 66 0.47 8.95 9.21
N ALA A 67 0.39 7.65 8.91
CA ALA A 67 -0.61 7.09 8.01
C ALA A 67 -2.05 7.36 8.51
N MET A 68 -2.29 7.31 9.83
CA MET A 68 -3.61 7.65 10.39
C MET A 68 -3.95 9.12 10.18
N ILE A 69 -3.00 10.03 10.41
CA ILE A 69 -3.19 11.47 10.16
C ILE A 69 -3.47 11.72 8.68
N GLU A 70 -2.73 11.09 7.78
CA GLU A 70 -2.92 11.20 6.34
C GLU A 70 -4.27 10.66 5.87
N VAL A 71 -4.70 9.52 6.40
CA VAL A 71 -6.03 8.95 6.10
C VAL A 71 -7.14 9.89 6.55
N VAL A 72 -7.05 10.47 7.75
CA VAL A 72 -8.03 11.45 8.24
C VAL A 72 -8.01 12.71 7.38
N PHE A 73 -6.83 13.20 7.03
CA PHE A 73 -6.67 14.38 6.18
C PHE A 73 -7.26 14.14 4.77
N ALA A 74 -6.93 13.02 4.13
CA ALA A 74 -7.48 12.64 2.84
C ALA A 74 -9.00 12.47 2.89
N PHE A 75 -9.53 11.88 3.97
CA PHE A 75 -10.97 11.79 4.19
C PHE A 75 -11.62 13.18 4.26
N VAL A 76 -11.05 14.12 5.01
CA VAL A 76 -11.56 15.50 5.13
C VAL A 76 -11.57 16.19 3.77
N VAL A 77 -10.47 16.12 3.02
CA VAL A 77 -10.36 16.70 1.67
C VAL A 77 -11.40 16.11 0.72
N LEU A 78 -11.49 14.77 0.63
CA LEU A 78 -12.47 14.09 -0.22
C LEU A 78 -13.91 14.40 0.20
N TYR A 79 -14.16 14.51 1.51
CA TYR A 79 -15.48 14.85 2.04
C TYR A 79 -15.92 16.24 1.58
N PHE A 80 -15.08 17.26 1.75
CA PHE A 80 -15.42 18.63 1.38
C PHE A 80 -15.48 18.85 -0.14
N MET A 81 -14.62 18.21 -0.91
CA MET A 81 -14.57 18.36 -2.37
C MET A 81 -15.67 17.57 -3.10
N HIS A 82 -15.86 16.30 -2.73
CA HIS A 82 -16.63 15.36 -3.55
C HIS A 82 -17.86 14.78 -2.85
N MET A 83 -17.79 14.53 -1.53
CA MET A 83 -18.87 13.81 -0.83
C MET A 83 -19.94 14.73 -0.25
N ARG A 84 -19.65 15.99 0.06
CA ARG A 84 -20.61 16.90 0.73
C ARG A 84 -21.90 17.09 -0.06
N ARG A 85 -21.81 17.26 -1.39
CA ARG A 85 -23.00 17.39 -2.25
C ARG A 85 -23.77 16.07 -2.36
N LEU A 86 -23.07 14.94 -2.50
CA LEU A 86 -23.70 13.62 -2.48
C LEU A 86 -24.42 13.35 -1.16
N ALA A 87 -23.78 13.61 -0.02
CA ALA A 87 -24.34 13.35 1.31
C ALA A 87 -25.65 14.11 1.56
N MET A 88 -25.82 15.29 0.95
CA MET A 88 -27.04 16.10 1.02
C MET A 88 -28.16 15.59 0.09
N GLU A 89 -27.82 14.89 -1.00
CA GLU A 89 -28.78 14.43 -2.02
C GLU A 89 -29.32 13.00 -1.78
N ILE A 90 -28.74 12.28 -0.83
CA ILE A 90 -28.98 10.86 -0.60
C ILE A 90 -29.85 10.65 0.64
N ASN A 91 -30.90 9.85 0.49
CA ASN A 91 -31.69 9.40 1.63
C ASN A 91 -30.90 8.34 2.44
N ARG A 92 -30.67 8.61 3.73
CA ARG A 92 -29.96 7.70 4.64
C ARG A 92 -30.60 6.31 4.68
N ASP A 93 -31.93 6.24 4.69
CA ASP A 93 -32.66 4.99 4.85
C ASP A 93 -32.39 4.04 3.68
N THR A 94 -32.38 4.58 2.46
CA THR A 94 -32.09 3.80 1.24
C THR A 94 -30.67 3.23 1.23
N VAL A 95 -29.70 3.97 1.78
CA VAL A 95 -28.31 3.50 1.88
C VAL A 95 -28.17 2.44 2.97
N HIS A 96 -28.79 2.68 4.12
CA HIS A 96 -28.82 1.73 5.23
C HIS A 96 -29.41 0.39 4.80
N ASP A 97 -30.54 0.39 4.10
CA ASP A 97 -31.20 -0.83 3.61
C ASP A 97 -30.32 -1.57 2.59
N ALA A 98 -29.66 -0.84 1.69
CA ALA A 98 -28.74 -1.44 0.73
C ALA A 98 -27.55 -2.12 1.43
N PHE A 99 -26.99 -1.51 2.48
CA PHE A 99 -25.93 -2.12 3.29
C PHE A 99 -26.44 -3.30 4.12
N ALA A 100 -27.63 -3.20 4.71
CA ALA A 100 -28.23 -4.26 5.50
C ALA A 100 -28.51 -5.52 4.68
N ILE A 101 -28.99 -5.36 3.43
CA ILE A 101 -29.18 -6.47 2.49
C ILE A 101 -27.84 -7.14 2.18
N LYS A 102 -26.80 -6.36 1.86
CA LYS A 102 -25.46 -6.90 1.54
C LYS A 102 -24.79 -7.55 2.75
N TYR A 103 -24.93 -6.97 3.93
CA TYR A 103 -24.41 -7.53 5.17
C TYR A 103 -25.07 -8.88 5.48
N LYS A 104 -26.40 -8.99 5.38
CA LYS A 104 -27.11 -10.26 5.54
C LYS A 104 -26.69 -11.31 4.50
N SER A 105 -26.30 -10.90 3.29
CA SER A 105 -25.84 -11.82 2.24
C SER A 105 -24.46 -12.44 2.48
N LEU A 106 -23.65 -11.92 3.41
CA LEU A 106 -22.33 -12.47 3.74
C LEU A 106 -22.42 -13.83 4.46
N GLY A 107 -23.53 -14.09 5.16
CA GLY A 107 -23.73 -15.31 5.94
C GLY A 107 -22.92 -15.33 7.24
N ASN A 108 -22.82 -16.52 7.85
CA ASN A 108 -22.08 -16.72 9.09
C ASN A 108 -20.58 -16.91 8.83
N VAL A 109 -19.74 -16.44 9.75
CA VAL A 109 -18.29 -16.63 9.69
C VAL A 109 -17.95 -18.12 9.70
N THR A 110 -17.29 -18.57 8.64
CA THR A 110 -16.88 -19.95 8.42
C THR A 110 -15.71 -20.34 9.34
N VAL A 111 -15.51 -21.65 9.51
CA VAL A 111 -14.37 -22.17 10.30
C VAL A 111 -13.05 -21.74 9.69
N ALA A 112 -12.93 -21.79 8.36
CA ALA A 112 -11.73 -21.35 7.64
C ALA A 112 -11.42 -19.86 7.89
N GLU A 113 -12.42 -18.98 7.86
CA GLU A 113 -12.23 -17.54 8.15
C GLU A 113 -11.74 -17.33 9.59
N LYS A 114 -12.28 -18.07 10.57
CA LYS A 114 -11.80 -18.01 11.96
C LYS A 114 -10.33 -18.43 12.07
N VAL A 115 -9.95 -19.52 11.41
CA VAL A 115 -8.55 -19.99 11.41
C VAL A 115 -7.63 -18.94 10.78
N VAL A 116 -8.01 -18.35 9.65
CA VAL A 116 -7.21 -17.29 8.99
C VAL A 116 -7.01 -16.10 9.92
N VAL A 117 -8.06 -15.65 10.61
CA VAL A 117 -7.96 -14.56 11.60
C VAL A 117 -7.03 -14.92 12.75
N VAL A 118 -7.09 -16.15 13.26
CA VAL A 118 -6.19 -16.61 14.33
C VAL A 118 -4.74 -16.64 13.86
N VAL A 119 -4.46 -17.25 12.71
CA VAL A 119 -3.11 -17.35 12.13
C VAL A 119 -2.52 -15.95 11.89
N LEU A 120 -3.31 -15.04 11.32
CA LEU A 120 -2.88 -13.67 11.06
C LEU A 120 -2.62 -12.90 12.36
N THR A 121 -3.45 -13.10 13.38
CA THR A 121 -3.26 -12.50 14.71
C THR A 121 -1.99 -13.01 15.37
N VAL A 122 -1.73 -14.32 15.31
CA VAL A 122 -0.50 -14.93 15.83
C VAL A 122 0.72 -14.40 15.09
N ALA A 123 0.67 -14.31 13.76
CA ALA A 123 1.76 -13.73 12.97
C ALA A 123 2.05 -12.27 13.35
N PHE A 124 1.00 -11.45 13.54
CA PHE A 124 1.13 -10.07 13.97
C PHE A 124 1.77 -9.93 15.36
N VAL A 125 1.38 -10.79 16.32
CA VAL A 125 2.00 -10.84 17.65
C VAL A 125 3.46 -11.25 17.55
N LEU A 126 3.79 -12.25 16.74
CA LEU A 126 5.17 -12.70 16.54
C LEU A 126 6.04 -11.59 15.92
N TRP A 127 5.57 -10.92 14.87
CA TRP A 127 6.30 -9.77 14.30
C TRP A 127 6.49 -8.65 15.32
N SER A 128 5.47 -8.32 16.11
CA SER A 128 5.53 -7.24 17.09
C SER A 128 6.45 -7.55 18.28
N THR A 129 6.56 -8.83 18.66
CA THR A 129 7.36 -9.28 19.82
C THR A 129 8.77 -9.74 19.46
N ARG A 130 9.15 -9.71 18.17
CA ARG A 130 10.46 -10.16 17.68
C ARG A 130 11.61 -9.40 18.32
N GLU A 131 11.61 -8.09 18.14
CA GLU A 131 12.60 -7.13 18.66
C GLU A 131 11.85 -5.85 19.03
N PRO A 132 11.10 -5.87 20.15
CA PRO A 132 10.32 -4.75 20.58
C PRO A 132 11.22 -3.65 21.17
N ILE A 133 10.73 -2.40 21.11
CA ILE A 133 11.49 -1.21 21.52
C ILE A 133 11.72 -1.16 23.04
N PHE A 134 10.81 -1.78 23.82
CA PHE A 134 10.74 -1.60 25.28
C PHE A 134 11.26 -2.80 26.09
N PHE A 135 11.47 -3.96 25.47
CA PHE A 135 11.90 -5.18 26.17
C PHE A 135 12.67 -6.12 25.22
N SER A 136 13.39 -7.09 25.79
CA SER A 136 14.11 -8.10 25.00
C SER A 136 13.11 -9.04 24.33
N GLY A 137 13.05 -8.98 23.00
CA GLY A 137 12.15 -9.82 22.21
C GLY A 137 12.62 -11.25 22.05
N TRP A 138 11.78 -12.09 21.45
CA TRP A 138 12.12 -13.51 21.26
C TRP A 138 13.29 -13.73 20.30
N ALA A 139 13.68 -12.75 19.48
CA ALA A 139 14.88 -12.85 18.65
C ALA A 139 16.19 -12.93 19.46
N THR A 140 16.16 -12.46 20.71
CA THR A 140 17.32 -12.51 21.62
C THR A 140 17.49 -13.87 22.31
N TRP A 141 16.55 -14.80 22.12
CA TRP A 141 16.65 -16.13 22.68
C TRP A 141 17.75 -16.95 22.01
N PRO A 142 18.45 -17.81 22.77
CA PRO A 142 19.52 -18.61 22.22
C PRO A 142 19.01 -19.48 21.05
N ASN A 143 19.79 -19.54 19.98
CA ASN A 143 19.52 -20.25 18.71
C ASN A 143 18.42 -19.64 17.80
N LEU A 144 17.91 -18.44 18.08
CA LEU A 144 16.90 -17.78 17.21
C LEU A 144 17.45 -16.60 16.38
N ASN A 145 18.77 -16.36 16.39
CA ASN A 145 19.38 -15.25 15.66
C ASN A 145 19.15 -15.30 14.13
N ALA A 146 18.90 -16.48 13.56
CA ALA A 146 18.61 -16.66 12.14
C ALA A 146 17.12 -16.47 11.80
N VAL A 147 16.25 -16.29 12.80
CA VAL A 147 14.80 -16.16 12.60
C VAL A 147 14.43 -14.69 12.41
N ASP A 148 13.94 -14.40 11.21
CA ASP A 148 13.57 -13.06 10.75
C ASP A 148 12.06 -12.92 10.50
N ASP A 149 11.65 -11.73 10.03
CA ASP A 149 10.26 -11.45 9.70
C ASP A 149 9.72 -12.38 8.59
N ALA A 150 10.60 -12.83 7.68
CA ALA A 150 10.24 -13.76 6.60
C ALA A 150 9.94 -15.16 7.14
N SER A 151 10.70 -15.63 8.12
CA SER A 151 10.50 -16.93 8.78
C SER A 151 9.11 -17.04 9.41
N VAL A 152 8.63 -15.97 10.06
CA VAL A 152 7.27 -15.89 10.62
C VAL A 152 6.21 -15.98 9.51
N ALA A 153 6.43 -15.30 8.38
CA ALA A 153 5.53 -15.36 7.23
C ALA A 153 5.45 -16.77 6.62
N PHE A 154 6.59 -17.43 6.43
CA PHE A 154 6.65 -18.80 5.92
C PHE A 154 5.96 -19.80 6.85
N MET A 155 6.13 -19.64 8.16
CA MET A 155 5.43 -20.46 9.15
C MET A 155 3.91 -20.28 9.07
N ALA A 156 3.43 -19.03 8.98
CA ALA A 156 2.00 -18.75 8.83
C ALA A 156 1.42 -19.39 7.56
N VAL A 157 2.14 -19.28 6.43
CA VAL A 157 1.77 -19.93 5.17
C VAL A 157 1.76 -21.45 5.30
N ALA A 158 2.78 -22.05 5.92
CA ALA A 158 2.84 -23.49 6.15
C ALA A 158 1.66 -24.00 6.98
N VAL A 159 1.27 -23.26 8.03
CA VAL A 159 0.07 -23.58 8.82
C VAL A 159 -1.19 -23.54 7.96
N LEU A 160 -1.36 -22.52 7.11
CA LEU A 160 -2.54 -22.44 6.21
C LEU A 160 -2.59 -23.56 5.16
N PHE A 161 -1.42 -24.09 4.77
CA PHE A 161 -1.33 -25.28 3.92
C PHE A 161 -1.63 -26.59 4.67
N ALA A 162 -1.36 -26.64 5.97
CA ALA A 162 -1.58 -27.82 6.79
C ALA A 162 -3.04 -27.95 7.29
N VAL A 163 -3.68 -26.82 7.62
CA VAL A 163 -5.01 -26.83 8.25
C VAL A 163 -6.12 -27.07 7.22
N PRO A 164 -7.04 -28.03 7.47
CA PRO A 164 -8.21 -28.26 6.62
C PRO A 164 -9.23 -27.10 6.73
N MET A 165 -9.97 -26.88 5.65
CA MET A 165 -11.00 -25.85 5.52
C MET A 165 -12.26 -26.15 6.35
N SER A 166 -12.55 -27.43 6.57
CA SER A 166 -13.65 -27.90 7.43
C SER A 166 -13.25 -29.18 8.16
N CYS A 167 -13.82 -29.41 9.33
CA CYS A 167 -13.67 -30.67 10.07
C CYS A 167 -14.24 -31.86 9.28
N ASP A 168 -15.25 -31.63 8.44
CA ASP A 168 -15.93 -32.68 7.67
C ASP A 168 -15.21 -33.06 6.37
N ASN A 169 -14.34 -32.18 5.86
CA ASN A 169 -13.63 -32.41 4.61
C ASN A 169 -12.15 -32.10 4.78
N LEU A 170 -11.41 -33.13 5.18
CA LEU A 170 -9.98 -33.07 5.45
C LEU A 170 -9.13 -32.99 4.17
N ASP A 171 -9.69 -33.13 2.96
CA ASP A 171 -8.90 -33.05 1.73
C ASP A 171 -8.73 -31.60 1.25
N LYS A 172 -9.67 -30.72 1.61
CA LYS A 172 -9.60 -29.31 1.25
C LYS A 172 -8.85 -28.54 2.33
N ARG A 173 -7.66 -28.04 2.01
CA ARG A 173 -6.88 -27.12 2.86
C ARG A 173 -7.37 -25.68 2.70
N ILE A 174 -7.08 -24.84 3.70
CA ILE A 174 -7.40 -23.41 3.65
C ILE A 174 -6.66 -22.73 2.50
N LEU A 175 -5.36 -23.03 2.34
CA LEU A 175 -4.55 -22.54 1.24
C LEU A 175 -4.17 -23.71 0.31
N SER A 176 -4.36 -23.50 -0.99
CA SER A 176 -3.93 -24.45 -2.02
C SER A 176 -2.80 -23.87 -2.86
N TRP A 177 -1.95 -24.74 -3.39
CA TRP A 177 -0.81 -24.30 -4.20
C TRP A 177 -1.27 -23.53 -5.43
N SER A 178 -2.37 -23.98 -6.05
CA SER A 178 -3.01 -23.27 -7.17
C SER A 178 -3.37 -21.83 -6.81
N VAL A 179 -3.89 -21.56 -5.61
CA VAL A 179 -4.21 -20.19 -5.18
C VAL A 179 -2.94 -19.36 -5.05
N VAL A 180 -1.88 -19.90 -4.44
CA VAL A 180 -0.60 -19.20 -4.31
C VAL A 180 -0.01 -18.89 -5.68
N THR A 181 0.09 -19.87 -6.58
CA THR A 181 0.68 -19.65 -7.90
C THR A 181 -0.05 -18.57 -8.71
N HIS A 182 -1.39 -18.50 -8.63
CA HIS A 182 -2.18 -17.55 -9.41
C HIS A 182 -2.37 -16.18 -8.74
N LYS A 183 -2.35 -16.11 -7.40
CA LYS A 183 -2.59 -14.86 -6.65
C LYS A 183 -1.32 -14.18 -6.18
N MET A 184 -0.21 -14.91 -6.07
CA MET A 184 1.08 -14.34 -5.70
C MET A 184 1.65 -13.56 -6.88
N ALA A 185 2.10 -12.34 -6.61
CA ALA A 185 2.65 -11.46 -7.63
C ALA A 185 4.14 -11.73 -7.87
N TRP A 186 4.45 -12.86 -8.50
CA TRP A 186 5.83 -13.28 -8.80
C TRP A 186 6.65 -12.23 -9.54
N GLY A 187 6.01 -11.46 -10.43
CA GLY A 187 6.66 -10.35 -11.13
C GLY A 187 7.25 -9.31 -10.17
N MET A 188 6.54 -8.97 -9.08
CA MET A 188 7.04 -7.99 -8.10
C MET A 188 8.25 -8.51 -7.32
N LEU A 189 8.31 -9.82 -7.03
CA LEU A 189 9.49 -10.45 -6.42
C LEU A 189 10.71 -10.40 -7.34
N LEU A 190 10.52 -10.62 -8.64
CA LEU A 190 11.60 -10.52 -9.64
C LEU A 190 12.08 -9.07 -9.81
N THR A 191 11.15 -8.10 -9.85
CA THR A 191 11.49 -6.67 -9.91
C THR A 191 12.34 -6.24 -8.71
N PHE A 192 12.02 -6.74 -7.51
CA PHE A 192 12.81 -6.46 -6.32
C PHE A 192 14.26 -6.97 -6.43
N GLY A 193 14.45 -8.22 -6.86
CA GLY A 193 15.79 -8.77 -7.08
C GLY A 193 16.56 -8.01 -8.17
N GLY A 194 15.89 -7.67 -9.28
CA GLY A 194 16.47 -6.88 -10.37
C GLY A 194 16.87 -5.47 -9.95
N GLY A 195 16.08 -4.82 -9.10
CA GLY A 195 16.38 -3.48 -8.65
C GLY A 195 17.48 -3.40 -7.59
N GLN A 196 17.64 -4.42 -6.74
CA GLN A 196 18.87 -4.55 -5.93
C GLN A 196 20.11 -4.77 -6.82
N ALA A 197 19.99 -5.61 -7.84
CA ALA A 197 21.07 -5.82 -8.80
C ALA A 197 21.45 -4.51 -9.52
N LEU A 198 20.46 -3.69 -9.90
CA LEU A 198 20.67 -2.35 -10.45
C LEU A 198 21.33 -1.38 -9.45
N GLY A 199 20.94 -1.42 -8.17
CA GLY A 199 21.56 -0.62 -7.12
C GLY A 199 23.05 -0.95 -6.97
N VAL A 200 23.38 -2.24 -6.87
CA VAL A 200 24.77 -2.72 -6.82
C VAL A 200 25.53 -2.35 -8.10
N ALA A 201 24.91 -2.53 -9.27
CA ALA A 201 25.52 -2.15 -10.55
C ALA A 201 25.77 -0.64 -10.66
N SER A 202 24.90 0.20 -10.08
CA SER A 202 25.04 1.66 -10.07
C SER A 202 26.20 2.10 -9.18
N ASP A 203 26.43 1.40 -8.06
CA ASP A 203 27.58 1.64 -7.20
C ASP A 203 28.89 1.19 -7.87
N ILE A 204 28.88 0.05 -8.57
CA ILE A 204 30.05 -0.45 -9.32
C ILE A 204 30.39 0.46 -10.50
N THR A 205 29.39 1.00 -11.20
CA THR A 205 29.59 1.87 -12.38
C THR A 205 29.85 3.33 -12.01
N HIS A 206 29.85 3.68 -10.71
CA HIS A 206 29.97 5.05 -10.20
C HIS A 206 28.87 6.02 -10.70
N LEU A 207 27.78 5.49 -11.27
CA LEU A 207 26.65 6.28 -11.75
C LEU A 207 26.01 7.11 -10.62
N SER A 208 25.98 6.56 -9.40
CA SER A 208 25.47 7.28 -8.22
C SER A 208 26.28 8.53 -7.92
N THR A 209 27.61 8.50 -8.12
CA THR A 209 28.49 9.66 -7.96
C THR A 209 28.26 10.69 -9.07
N ASP A 210 28.10 10.25 -10.31
CA ASP A 210 27.85 11.13 -11.45
C ASP A 210 26.52 11.88 -11.33
N LEU A 211 25.48 11.21 -10.84
CA LEU A 211 24.18 11.83 -10.55
C LEU A 211 24.28 12.88 -9.44
N VAL A 212 25.07 12.62 -8.38
CA VAL A 212 25.30 13.61 -7.32
C VAL A 212 26.00 14.85 -7.88
N MET A 213 27.00 14.68 -8.76
CA MET A 213 27.66 15.81 -9.42
C MET A 213 26.71 16.60 -10.33
N LEU A 214 25.80 15.93 -11.04
CA LEU A 214 24.77 16.59 -11.84
C LEU A 214 23.80 17.40 -10.95
N ILE A 215 23.39 16.85 -9.81
CA ILE A 215 22.53 17.55 -8.85
C ILE A 215 23.25 18.75 -8.22
N ASP A 216 24.55 18.61 -7.92
CA ASP A 216 25.37 19.71 -7.42
C ASP A 216 25.48 20.85 -8.45
N SER A 217 25.55 20.52 -9.75
CA SER A 217 25.54 21.50 -10.84
C SER A 217 24.25 22.32 -10.94
N LEU A 218 23.13 21.82 -10.41
CA LEU A 218 21.83 22.54 -10.39
C LEU A 218 21.81 23.68 -9.37
N SER A 219 22.92 23.97 -8.66
CA SER A 219 23.03 25.06 -7.68
C SER A 219 21.92 25.00 -6.62
N ILE A 220 21.55 23.80 -6.18
CA ILE A 220 20.53 23.60 -5.15
C ILE A 220 21.14 23.99 -3.80
N ARG A 221 20.75 25.16 -3.28
CA ARG A 221 21.36 25.75 -2.08
C ARG A 221 20.66 25.37 -0.78
N THR A 222 19.45 24.81 -0.86
CA THR A 222 18.64 24.50 0.33
C THR A 222 18.15 23.05 0.32
N PRO A 223 18.11 22.38 1.49
CA PRO A 223 17.51 21.05 1.63
C PRO A 223 16.06 20.97 1.12
N LEU A 224 15.32 22.08 1.23
CA LEU A 224 13.94 22.18 0.78
C LEU A 224 13.81 22.06 -0.75
N GLN A 225 14.68 22.74 -1.49
CA GLN A 225 14.68 22.68 -2.96
C GLN A 225 14.98 21.27 -3.47
N LEU A 226 15.95 20.59 -2.84
CA LEU A 226 16.29 19.21 -3.18
C LEU A 226 15.11 18.27 -2.92
N GLN A 227 14.44 18.42 -1.78
CA GLN A 227 13.27 17.62 -1.43
C GLN A 227 12.12 17.83 -2.44
N VAL A 228 11.82 19.07 -2.80
CA VAL A 228 10.73 19.37 -3.74
C VAL A 228 11.01 18.74 -5.09
N LEU A 229 12.24 18.84 -5.59
CA LEU A 229 12.65 18.21 -6.85
C LEU A 229 12.45 16.70 -6.80
N ILE A 230 12.99 16.03 -5.78
CA ILE A 230 12.89 14.57 -5.64
C ILE A 230 11.44 14.12 -5.47
N SER A 231 10.65 14.83 -4.67
CA SER A 231 9.23 14.50 -4.43
C SER A 231 8.41 14.67 -5.72
N LEU A 232 8.67 15.72 -6.50
CA LEU A 232 8.00 15.95 -7.78
C LEU A 232 8.41 14.89 -8.82
N SER A 233 9.70 14.58 -8.92
CA SER A 233 10.19 13.51 -9.79
C SER A 233 9.60 12.16 -9.42
N ALA A 234 9.52 11.85 -8.12
CA ALA A 234 8.89 10.64 -7.62
C ALA A 234 7.41 10.59 -7.97
N ALA A 235 6.66 11.67 -7.70
CA ALA A 235 5.23 11.74 -8.00
C ALA A 235 4.94 11.56 -9.49
N VAL A 236 5.73 12.19 -10.37
CA VAL A 236 5.60 11.99 -11.82
C VAL A 236 5.95 10.56 -12.22
N LEU A 237 7.04 10.00 -11.69
CA LEU A 237 7.47 8.65 -12.03
C LEU A 237 6.44 7.59 -11.61
N THR A 238 5.79 7.77 -10.45
CA THR A 238 4.77 6.84 -9.93
C THR A 238 3.47 6.84 -10.73
N GLU A 239 3.21 7.86 -11.55
CA GLU A 239 2.05 7.85 -12.47
C GLU A 239 2.29 6.89 -13.66
N PHE A 240 3.54 6.74 -14.10
CA PHE A 240 3.89 5.90 -15.25
C PHE A 240 4.45 4.52 -14.86
N THR A 241 4.85 4.36 -13.61
CA THR A 241 5.59 3.20 -13.11
C THR A 241 4.95 2.67 -11.83
N PRO A 242 4.82 1.34 -11.64
CA PRO A 242 4.38 0.78 -10.37
C PRO A 242 5.19 1.30 -9.17
N ASN A 243 4.53 1.56 -8.04
CA ASN A 243 5.11 2.20 -6.86
C ASN A 243 6.35 1.46 -6.30
N ASP A 244 6.38 0.13 -6.41
CA ASP A 244 7.49 -0.73 -6.00
C ASP A 244 8.71 -0.56 -6.92
N ALA A 245 8.50 -0.50 -8.23
CA ALA A 245 9.57 -0.25 -9.20
C ALA A 245 10.12 1.18 -9.07
N ALA A 246 9.25 2.18 -8.95
CA ALA A 246 9.65 3.57 -8.74
C ALA A 246 10.49 3.74 -7.45
N ALA A 247 10.09 3.09 -6.36
CA ALA A 247 10.86 3.08 -5.12
C ALA A 247 12.23 2.44 -5.31
N THR A 248 12.31 1.33 -6.04
CA THR A 248 13.60 0.65 -6.23
C THR A 248 14.59 1.48 -7.04
N ILE A 249 14.09 2.30 -7.98
CA ILE A 249 14.91 3.21 -8.80
C ILE A 249 15.33 4.46 -7.99
N LEU A 250 14.39 5.09 -7.28
CA LEU A 250 14.63 6.40 -6.66
C LEU A 250 15.25 6.31 -5.26
N MET A 251 14.96 5.25 -4.50
CA MET A 251 15.35 5.17 -3.10
C MET A 251 16.87 5.20 -2.87
N PRO A 252 17.72 4.56 -3.70
CA PRO A 252 19.17 4.69 -3.57
C PRO A 252 19.64 6.15 -3.65
N VAL A 253 19.05 6.95 -4.55
CA VAL A 253 19.35 8.38 -4.73
C VAL A 253 18.80 9.21 -3.57
N VAL A 254 17.60 8.90 -3.09
CA VAL A 254 17.00 9.58 -1.91
C VAL A 254 17.88 9.36 -0.67
N ILE A 255 18.39 8.15 -0.48
CA ILE A 255 19.18 7.79 0.70
C ILE A 255 20.54 8.51 0.72
N THR A 256 21.19 8.69 -0.43
CA THR A 256 22.47 9.44 -0.50
C THR A 256 22.28 10.93 -0.25
N LEU A 257 21.06 11.44 -0.42
CA LEU A 257 20.69 12.85 -0.32
C LEU A 257 19.82 13.17 0.92
N LEU A 258 19.69 12.22 1.86
CA LEU A 258 18.85 12.35 3.05
C LEU A 258 19.30 13.53 3.92
N ILE A 259 18.44 14.53 4.05
CA ILE A 259 18.61 15.64 5.00
C ILE A 259 17.46 15.58 6.03
N PRO A 260 17.76 15.38 7.33
CA PRO A 260 16.72 15.30 8.35
C PRO A 260 16.05 16.66 8.58
N GLY A 261 14.71 16.69 8.65
CA GLY A 261 13.98 17.90 9.00
C GLY A 261 12.45 17.75 8.96
N ILE A 262 11.75 18.40 9.89
CA ILE A 262 10.27 18.34 9.95
C ILE A 262 9.61 19.11 8.80
N MET A 263 10.22 20.22 8.37
CA MET A 263 9.74 21.05 7.25
C MET A 263 9.78 20.30 5.92
N VAL A 264 10.74 19.39 5.77
CA VAL A 264 10.92 18.52 4.59
C VAL A 264 9.70 17.59 4.44
N LYS A 265 9.19 17.05 5.55
CA LYS A 265 8.01 16.17 5.56
C LYS A 265 6.74 16.91 5.15
N PHE A 266 6.52 18.11 5.68
CA PHE A 266 5.37 18.95 5.30
C PHE A 266 5.41 19.36 3.83
N ALA A 267 6.58 19.74 3.31
CA ALA A 267 6.73 20.09 1.90
C ALA A 267 6.40 18.92 0.97
N CYS A 268 6.86 17.70 1.29
CA CYS A 268 6.54 16.49 0.54
C CYS A 268 5.03 16.23 0.46
N GLN A 269 4.33 16.37 1.59
CA GLN A 269 2.88 16.21 1.63
C GLN A 269 2.14 17.27 0.80
N ILE A 270 2.59 18.52 0.84
CA ILE A 270 2.01 19.59 0.02
C ILE A 270 2.20 19.32 -1.47
N VAL A 271 3.38 18.85 -1.90
CA VAL A 271 3.65 18.48 -3.29
C VAL A 271 2.75 17.33 -3.75
N ASN A 272 2.64 16.26 -2.94
CA ASN A 272 1.76 15.13 -3.25
C ASN A 272 0.28 15.57 -3.40
N LEU A 273 -0.20 16.46 -2.53
CA LEU A 273 -1.55 17.01 -2.61
C LEU A 273 -1.76 17.91 -3.83
N ALA A 274 -0.76 18.69 -4.21
CA ALA A 274 -0.81 19.54 -5.39
C ALA A 274 -0.87 18.70 -6.67
N VAL A 275 -0.04 17.66 -6.78
CA VAL A 275 -0.05 16.69 -7.87
C VAL A 275 -1.41 15.99 -7.97
N LEU A 276 -1.94 15.52 -6.84
CA LEU A 276 -3.23 14.83 -6.79
C LEU A 276 -4.40 15.70 -7.29
N ASN A 277 -4.40 16.99 -6.96
CA ASN A 277 -5.44 17.92 -7.41
C ASN A 277 -5.26 18.44 -8.84
N THR A 278 -4.06 18.36 -9.42
CA THR A 278 -3.80 18.85 -10.79
C THR A 278 -3.82 17.73 -11.82
N LEU A 279 -3.08 16.65 -11.57
CA LEU A 279 -2.98 15.52 -12.50
C LEU A 279 -4.10 14.49 -12.27
N GLY A 280 -4.58 14.33 -11.04
CA GLY A 280 -5.63 13.35 -10.73
C GLY A 280 -6.95 13.62 -11.45
N GLU A 281 -7.34 14.88 -11.64
CA GLU A 281 -8.57 15.22 -12.37
C GLU A 281 -8.45 14.90 -13.88
N TYR A 282 -7.26 15.11 -14.46
CA TYR A 282 -6.97 14.81 -15.86
C TYR A 282 -6.87 13.30 -16.13
N VAL A 283 -6.13 12.58 -15.28
CA VAL A 283 -5.86 11.13 -15.43
C VAL A 283 -7.09 10.29 -15.07
N PHE A 284 -7.76 10.58 -13.96
CA PHE A 284 -8.86 9.74 -13.49
C PHE A 284 -10.21 10.13 -14.07
N SER A 285 -10.32 11.25 -14.81
CA SER A 285 -11.56 11.76 -15.40
C SER A 285 -12.76 11.45 -14.49
N LEU A 286 -12.82 12.08 -13.31
CA LEU A 286 -13.80 11.76 -12.27
C LEU A 286 -15.27 11.86 -12.74
N THR A 287 -15.48 12.48 -13.91
CA THR A 287 -16.73 12.57 -14.65
C THR A 287 -17.14 11.26 -15.35
N ALA A 288 -16.21 10.41 -15.79
CA ALA A 288 -16.45 9.14 -16.50
C ALA A 288 -16.15 7.93 -15.60
N PHE A 289 -17.06 6.96 -15.49
CA PHE A 289 -16.75 5.70 -14.80
C PHE A 289 -15.93 4.79 -15.74
N PRO A 290 -14.88 4.12 -15.28
CA PRO A 290 -14.13 3.19 -16.12
C PRO A 290 -15.01 2.04 -16.62
N GLN A 291 -14.85 1.64 -17.88
CA GLN A 291 -15.67 0.58 -18.49
C GLN A 291 -15.54 -0.79 -17.78
N TRP A 292 -14.35 -1.10 -17.27
CA TRP A 292 -14.11 -2.32 -16.47
C TRP A 292 -14.85 -2.32 -15.13
N GLY A 293 -15.21 -1.14 -14.58
CA GLY A 293 -16.03 -1.05 -13.39
C GLY A 293 -17.45 -1.56 -13.63
N TYR A 294 -17.99 -1.39 -14.83
CA TYR A 294 -19.31 -1.92 -15.19
C TYR A 294 -19.30 -3.44 -15.37
N THR A 295 -18.19 -4.02 -15.84
CA THR A 295 -18.07 -5.47 -16.04
C THR A 295 -17.91 -6.23 -14.73
N CYS A 296 -17.21 -5.69 -13.72
CA CYS A 296 -17.06 -6.32 -12.41
C CYS A 296 -18.34 -6.33 -11.56
N PHE A 297 -19.26 -5.38 -11.76
CA PHE A 297 -20.48 -5.24 -10.97
C PHE A 297 -21.77 -5.68 -11.70
N GLY A 298 -21.64 -6.30 -12.88
CA GLY A 298 -22.77 -6.89 -13.62
C GLY A 298 -23.74 -5.90 -14.28
N ASP A 299 -23.55 -4.60 -14.08
CA ASP A 299 -24.40 -3.55 -14.62
C ASP A 299 -23.82 -3.04 -15.95
N ARG A 300 -24.03 -3.76 -17.06
CA ARG A 300 -23.98 -3.08 -18.38
C ARG A 300 -25.23 -2.22 -18.51
N PRO A 301 -25.15 -0.88 -18.61
CA PRO A 301 -26.30 -0.09 -19.02
C PRO A 301 -26.68 -0.51 -20.45
N SER A 302 -27.78 -1.24 -20.57
CA SER A 302 -28.37 -1.62 -21.85
C SER A 302 -28.76 -0.35 -22.61
N GLY A 303 -27.99 0.02 -23.63
CA GLY A 303 -28.42 0.96 -24.67
C GLY A 303 -27.72 2.32 -24.76
N LEU A 304 -26.44 2.46 -24.37
CA LEU A 304 -25.74 3.75 -24.50
C LEU A 304 -24.57 3.82 -25.49
N PHE A 305 -24.20 2.74 -26.18
CA PHE A 305 -23.27 2.82 -27.31
C PHE A 305 -23.62 1.81 -28.41
N PRO A 306 -23.47 2.17 -29.71
CA PRO A 306 -23.67 1.25 -30.82
C PRO A 306 -22.63 0.14 -30.79
N LYS A 307 -23.06 -1.08 -31.15
CA LYS A 307 -22.18 -2.22 -31.33
C LYS A 307 -21.25 -1.93 -32.52
N HIS A 308 -19.96 -1.78 -32.25
CA HIS A 308 -18.89 -2.04 -33.20
C HIS A 308 -17.87 -2.93 -32.52
#